data_AF-A0A1Y2RA02-F1
#
_entry.id   AF-A0A1Y2RA02-F1
#
_cell.length_a   1.000
_cell.length_b   1.000
_cell.length_c   1.000
_cell.angle_alpha   90.00
_cell.angle_beta   90.00
_cell.angle_gamma   90.00
#
_symmetry.space_group_name_H-M   'P 1'
#
loop_
_entity.id
_entity.type
_entity.pdbx_description
1 polymer ?
#
loop_
_entity_poly.entity_id
_entity_poly.type
_entity_poly.pdbx_seq_one_letter_code
_entity_poly.pdbx_strand_id
1 'polypeptide(L)'
;MKIAVLLAFLITSSSLLYGQEKTFEKTLESINKRLDTWQEWGNLITVSATRNGNIIVSNERNAIFPFNLFDLLPLPPGKPAEQSGIELEPCDKKVHAPLSWINFKTENETVAFIRLACDMPLEELLNVYNDFVLLKSFCTKEFY
;
A
#
# COMPACT_ATOMS: atom_id res chain seq x y z
N MET A 1 5.54 45.70 37.58
CA MET A 1 6.89 45.19 37.28
C MET A 1 6.71 43.84 36.58
N LYS A 2 7.21 43.72 35.34
CA LYS A 2 7.23 42.48 34.53
C LYS A 2 8.00 41.39 35.30
N ILE A 3 7.67 40.11 35.18
CA ILE A 3 8.29 39.20 34.20
C ILE A 3 7.37 37.98 34.02
N ALA A 4 6.97 37.75 32.77
CA ALA A 4 6.42 36.49 32.31
C ALA A 4 7.59 35.54 32.04
N VAL A 5 7.57 34.34 32.62
CA VAL A 5 8.48 33.26 32.25
C VAL A 5 7.80 32.45 31.17
N LEU A 6 8.27 32.61 29.94
CA LEU A 6 7.89 31.79 28.79
C LEU A 6 8.47 30.38 29.03
N LEU A 7 7.62 29.39 29.30
CA LEU A 7 8.00 27.99 29.13
C LEU A 7 8.02 27.70 27.62
N ALA A 8 9.24 27.66 27.06
CA ALA A 8 9.45 27.12 25.72
C ALA A 8 9.24 25.60 25.77
N PHE A 9 8.15 25.13 25.18
CA PHE A 9 7.95 23.72 24.91
C PHE A 9 8.94 23.26 23.84
N LEU A 10 9.87 22.40 24.22
CA LEU A 10 10.62 21.53 23.32
C LEU A 10 9.62 20.53 22.72
N ILE A 11 9.02 20.89 21.58
CA ILE A 11 8.25 19.95 20.78
C ILE A 11 9.26 19.01 20.13
N THR A 12 9.21 17.75 20.55
CA THR A 12 9.95 16.64 19.96
C THR A 12 9.57 16.51 18.49
N SER A 13 10.58 16.50 17.63
CA SER A 13 10.53 16.47 16.16
C SER A 13 9.79 15.27 15.55
N SER A 14 9.32 14.33 16.37
CA SER A 14 8.52 13.18 15.95
C SER A 14 7.05 13.50 15.65
N SER A 15 6.55 14.66 16.09
CA SER A 15 5.15 15.07 15.89
C SER A 15 4.91 15.98 14.66
N LEU A 16 5.98 16.45 14.00
CA LEU A 16 5.88 17.30 12.80
C LEU A 16 5.68 16.54 11.47
N LEU A 17 5.79 15.21 11.46
CA LEU A 17 5.55 14.38 10.27
C LEU A 17 4.12 13.83 10.18
N TYR A 18 3.30 14.01 11.22
CA TYR A 18 1.92 13.51 11.27
C TYR A 18 0.88 14.50 10.71
N GLY A 19 1.33 15.64 10.19
CA GLY A 19 0.46 16.74 9.72
C GLY A 19 0.60 17.09 8.23
N GLN A 20 1.38 16.33 7.44
CA GLN A 20 1.37 16.53 5.99
C GLN A 20 0.25 15.70 5.37
N GLU A 21 -0.74 16.39 4.83
CA GLU A 21 -1.75 15.80 3.95
C GLU A 21 -1.01 15.05 2.82
N LYS A 22 -1.16 13.71 2.77
CA LYS A 22 -0.58 12.91 1.69
C LYS A 22 -1.29 13.28 0.39
N THR A 23 -0.53 13.44 -0.70
CA THR A 23 -1.08 13.57 -2.06
C THR A 23 -1.02 12.22 -2.77
N PHE A 24 -1.70 12.07 -3.89
CA PHE A 24 -1.60 10.87 -4.74
C PHE A 24 -0.16 10.52 -5.10
N GLU A 25 0.63 11.52 -5.51
CA GLU A 25 2.02 11.34 -5.94
C GLU A 25 2.89 10.88 -4.76
N LYS A 26 2.72 11.51 -3.59
CA LYS A 26 3.44 11.10 -2.37
C LYS A 26 3.02 9.72 -1.87
N THR A 27 1.75 9.35 -2.03
CA THR A 27 1.27 8.00 -1.68
C THR A 27 1.84 6.95 -2.63
N LEU A 28 1.86 7.23 -3.94
CA LEU A 28 2.47 6.34 -4.93
C LEU A 28 3.99 6.19 -4.71
N GLU A 29 4.68 7.29 -4.37
CA GLU A 29 6.09 7.27 -3.97
C GLU A 29 6.30 6.43 -2.71
N SER A 30 5.45 6.59 -1.69
CA SER A 30 5.47 5.80 -0.45
C SER A 30 5.34 4.30 -0.73
N ILE A 31 4.41 3.90 -1.61
CA ILE A 31 4.26 2.50 -2.04
C ILE A 31 5.56 2.00 -2.66
N ASN A 32 6.06 2.67 -3.70
CA ASN A 32 7.25 2.21 -4.41
C ASN A 32 8.49 2.16 -3.52
N LYS A 33 8.66 3.13 -2.61
CA LYS A 33 9.77 3.12 -1.67
C LYS A 33 9.73 1.93 -0.71
N ARG A 34 8.54 1.58 -0.22
CA ARG A 34 8.36 0.40 0.65
C ARG A 34 8.58 -0.89 -0.13
N LEU A 35 8.09 -0.97 -1.37
CA LEU A 35 8.33 -2.12 -2.24
C LEU A 35 9.82 -2.29 -2.55
N ASP A 36 10.55 -1.21 -2.84
CA ASP A 36 11.99 -1.27 -3.07
C ASP A 36 12.76 -1.78 -1.84
N THR A 37 12.29 -1.43 -0.64
CA THR A 37 12.86 -1.88 0.64
C THR A 37 12.57 -3.35 0.93
N TRP A 38 11.36 -3.82 0.61
CA TRP A 38 10.85 -5.12 1.07
C TRP A 38 10.61 -6.14 -0.04
N GLN A 39 10.96 -5.83 -1.29
CA GLN A 39 10.91 -6.79 -2.38
C GLN A 39 11.92 -7.93 -2.16
N GLU A 40 11.59 -9.09 -2.73
CA GLU A 40 12.54 -10.19 -2.82
C GLU A 40 13.73 -9.78 -3.71
N TRP A 41 14.95 -10.20 -3.34
CA TRP A 41 16.16 -9.88 -4.09
C TRP A 41 16.06 -10.39 -5.55
N GLY A 42 16.32 -9.52 -6.53
CA GLY A 42 16.18 -9.86 -7.96
C GLY A 42 14.72 -9.96 -8.44
N ASN A 43 13.85 -9.15 -7.83
CA ASN A 43 12.48 -8.93 -8.26
C ASN A 43 12.12 -7.47 -8.04
N LEU A 44 12.77 -6.53 -8.74
CA LEU A 44 12.40 -5.11 -8.67
C LEU A 44 10.93 -4.92 -9.03
N ILE A 45 10.08 -4.57 -8.06
CA ILE A 45 8.63 -4.34 -8.26
C ILE A 45 8.40 -2.83 -8.37
N THR A 46 7.67 -2.42 -9.39
CA THR A 46 7.26 -1.03 -9.58
C THR A 46 5.75 -0.93 -9.76
N VAL A 47 5.16 0.05 -9.09
CA VAL A 47 3.76 0.40 -9.19
C VAL A 47 3.63 1.76 -9.84
N SER A 48 2.86 1.83 -10.92
CA SER A 48 2.41 3.11 -11.50
C SER A 48 0.90 3.21 -11.39
N ALA A 49 0.38 4.43 -11.29
CA ALA A 49 -1.05 4.67 -11.17
C ALA A 49 -1.46 5.98 -11.85
N THR A 50 -2.70 6.03 -12.32
CA THR A 50 -3.35 7.25 -12.83
C THR A 50 -4.54 7.64 -11.96
N ARG A 51 -4.96 8.91 -12.06
CA ARG A 51 -6.07 9.47 -11.26
C ARG A 51 -7.43 8.83 -11.54
N ASN A 52 -7.59 8.11 -12.65
CA ASN A 52 -8.81 7.35 -12.95
C ASN A 52 -8.82 5.93 -12.34
N GLY A 53 -7.83 5.60 -11.51
CA GLY A 53 -7.76 4.32 -10.79
C GLY A 53 -7.02 3.21 -11.52
N ASN A 54 -6.53 3.42 -12.75
CA ASN A 54 -5.69 2.42 -13.41
C ASN A 54 -4.37 2.29 -12.67
N ILE A 55 -3.98 1.05 -12.38
CA ILE A 55 -2.71 0.66 -11.82
C ILE A 55 -2.01 -0.29 -12.77
N ILE A 56 -0.68 -0.19 -12.81
CA ILE A 56 0.18 -1.22 -13.35
C ILE A 56 1.15 -1.65 -12.24
N VAL A 57 1.08 -2.91 -11.86
CA VAL A 57 2.15 -3.58 -11.10
C VAL A 57 3.07 -4.25 -12.11
N SER A 58 4.36 -4.00 -12.03
CA SER A 58 5.34 -4.56 -12.95
C SER A 58 6.58 -5.03 -12.22
N ASN A 59 7.37 -5.89 -12.86
CA ASN A 59 8.68 -6.26 -12.36
C ASN A 59 9.78 -6.26 -13.43
N GLU A 60 11.04 -6.39 -12.99
CA GLU A 60 12.22 -6.47 -13.87
C GLU A 60 12.22 -7.65 -14.86
N ARG A 61 11.32 -8.63 -14.69
CA ARG A 61 11.17 -9.79 -15.57
C ARG A 61 10.14 -9.56 -16.68
N ASN A 62 9.75 -8.30 -16.91
CA ASN A 62 8.72 -7.90 -17.87
C ASN A 62 7.32 -8.47 -17.56
N ALA A 63 7.05 -8.88 -16.31
CA ALA A 63 5.68 -9.17 -15.90
C ALA A 63 4.95 -7.83 -15.71
N ILE A 64 3.77 -7.70 -16.30
CA ILE A 64 2.95 -6.48 -16.26
C ILE A 64 1.53 -6.91 -15.92
N PHE A 65 1.00 -6.37 -14.82
CA PHE A 65 -0.33 -6.67 -14.29
C PHE A 65 -1.15 -5.38 -14.22
N PRO A 66 -1.87 -5.03 -15.29
CA PRO A 66 -2.75 -3.87 -15.31
C PRO A 66 -4.10 -4.21 -14.68
N PHE A 67 -4.64 -3.31 -13.86
CA PHE A 67 -6.00 -3.41 -13.31
C PHE A 67 -6.52 -2.04 -12.89
N ASN A 68 -7.81 -1.92 -12.57
CA ASN A 68 -8.37 -0.71 -12.00
C ASN A 68 -8.72 -0.91 -10.51
N LEU A 69 -8.32 0.03 -9.65
CA LEU A 69 -8.60 0.00 -8.21
C LEU A 69 -10.10 -0.02 -7.88
N PHE A 70 -10.95 0.49 -8.77
CA PHE A 70 -12.41 0.47 -8.60
C PHE A 70 -13.01 -0.94 -8.83
N ASP A 71 -12.32 -1.82 -9.55
CA ASP A 71 -12.75 -3.21 -9.77
C ASP A 71 -12.46 -4.10 -8.56
N LEU A 72 -11.58 -3.63 -7.67
CA LEU A 72 -11.37 -4.21 -6.36
C LEU A 72 -12.56 -3.80 -5.47
N LEU A 73 -13.66 -4.55 -5.56
CA LEU A 73 -14.84 -4.32 -4.73
C LEU A 73 -14.41 -4.29 -3.24
N PRO A 74 -14.93 -3.33 -2.44
CA PRO A 74 -14.75 -3.41 -1.00
C PRO A 74 -15.39 -4.71 -0.51
N LEU A 75 -14.73 -5.42 0.40
CA LEU A 75 -15.33 -6.57 1.06
C LEU A 75 -16.67 -6.12 1.68
N PRO A 76 -17.82 -6.66 1.25
CA PRO A 76 -19.09 -6.33 1.88
C PRO A 76 -19.02 -6.74 3.36
N PRO A 77 -19.67 -6.01 4.27
CA PRO A 77 -19.74 -6.41 5.68
C PRO A 77 -20.28 -7.83 5.80
N GLY A 78 -19.53 -8.72 6.44
CA GLY A 78 -19.94 -10.12 6.67
C GLY A 78 -19.68 -11.10 5.52
N LYS A 79 -19.01 -10.69 4.43
CA LYS A 79 -18.46 -11.64 3.46
C LYS A 79 -17.05 -12.09 3.85
N PRO A 80 -16.65 -13.34 3.55
CA PRO A 80 -15.27 -13.77 3.73
C PRO A 80 -14.34 -12.85 2.93
N ALA A 81 -13.16 -12.55 3.48
CA ALA A 81 -12.14 -11.70 2.84
C ALA A 81 -11.67 -12.19 1.45
N GLU A 82 -12.12 -13.37 1.04
CA GLU A 82 -11.62 -14.13 -0.12
C GLU A 82 -12.22 -13.72 -1.47
N GLN A 83 -13.32 -12.94 -1.54
CA GLN A 83 -14.06 -12.76 -2.80
C GLN A 83 -13.63 -11.59 -3.68
N SER A 84 -13.04 -10.51 -3.13
CA SER A 84 -12.58 -9.35 -3.90
C SER A 84 -11.91 -8.32 -2.98
N GLY A 85 -10.86 -7.64 -3.42
CA GLY A 85 -10.19 -6.59 -2.66
C GLY A 85 -8.67 -6.70 -2.69
N ILE A 86 -8.03 -6.17 -1.64
CA ILE A 86 -6.59 -6.32 -1.39
C ILE A 86 -6.45 -7.26 -0.21
N GLU A 87 -5.85 -8.42 -0.45
CA GLU A 87 -5.57 -9.43 0.57
C GLU A 87 -4.09 -9.38 0.95
N LEU A 88 -3.83 -9.46 2.25
CA LEU A 88 -2.48 -9.52 2.81
C LEU A 88 -2.24 -10.92 3.36
N GLU A 89 -1.17 -11.54 2.89
CA GLU A 89 -0.70 -12.81 3.42
C GLU A 89 0.66 -12.56 4.08
N PRO A 90 0.73 -12.37 5.40
CA PRO A 90 2.01 -12.24 6.09
C PRO A 90 2.78 -13.56 6.01
N CYS A 91 4.10 -13.48 5.93
CA CYS A 91 4.92 -14.68 5.92
C CYS A 91 4.73 -15.52 7.20
N ASP A 92 4.50 -16.82 7.01
CA ASP A 92 4.56 -17.81 8.08
C ASP A 92 5.53 -18.93 7.67
N LYS A 93 6.82 -18.71 8.00
CA LYS A 93 7.94 -19.64 7.72
C LYS A 93 7.69 -21.06 8.22
N LYS A 94 6.80 -21.25 9.20
CA LYS A 94 6.61 -22.54 9.86
C LYS A 94 5.54 -23.41 9.20
N VAL A 95 4.63 -22.83 8.41
CA VAL A 95 3.41 -23.55 8.05
C VAL A 95 3.01 -23.44 6.57
N HIS A 96 2.92 -22.24 5.96
CA HIS A 96 2.26 -22.11 4.65
C HIS A 96 2.88 -21.12 3.66
N ALA A 97 3.42 -19.99 4.12
CA ALA A 97 3.89 -18.92 3.23
C ALA A 97 5.36 -18.60 3.51
N PRO A 98 6.31 -19.02 2.63
CA PRO A 98 7.73 -18.72 2.82
C PRO A 98 8.10 -17.25 2.52
N LEU A 99 7.12 -16.45 2.09
CA LEU A 99 7.20 -15.04 1.73
C LEU A 99 5.92 -14.33 2.18
N SER A 100 5.97 -13.00 2.28
CA SER A 100 4.77 -12.17 2.44
C SER A 100 4.21 -11.80 1.06
N TRP A 101 2.88 -11.67 0.94
CA TRP A 101 2.22 -11.41 -0.35
C TRP A 101 1.13 -10.35 -0.20
N ILE A 102 0.93 -9.58 -1.26
CA ILE A 102 -0.25 -8.75 -1.44
C ILE A 102 -0.95 -9.23 -2.70
N ASN A 103 -2.18 -9.72 -2.58
CA ASN A 103 -3.00 -10.15 -3.71
C ASN A 103 -4.06 -9.09 -4.01
N PHE A 104 -4.23 -8.77 -5.30
CA PHE A 104 -5.28 -7.90 -5.79
C PHE A 104 -6.32 -8.78 -6.48
N LYS A 105 -7.55 -8.79 -5.95
CA LYS A 105 -8.63 -9.66 -6.40
C LYS A 105 -9.82 -8.85 -6.87
N THR A 106 -10.30 -9.12 -8.07
CA THR A 106 -11.66 -8.75 -8.48
C THR A 106 -12.64 -9.82 -7.98
N GLU A 107 -13.93 -9.68 -8.28
CA GLU A 107 -14.93 -10.72 -7.97
C GLU A 107 -14.61 -12.09 -8.60
N ASN A 108 -13.90 -12.09 -9.73
CA ASN A 108 -13.74 -13.28 -10.57
C ASN A 108 -12.33 -13.88 -10.50
N GLU A 109 -11.30 -13.07 -10.23
CA GLU A 109 -9.92 -13.52 -10.33
C GLU A 109 -8.92 -12.68 -9.51
N THR A 110 -7.73 -13.24 -9.33
CA THR A 110 -6.55 -12.47 -8.89
C THR A 110 -5.93 -11.76 -10.09
N VAL A 111 -5.95 -10.44 -10.10
CA VAL A 111 -5.48 -9.60 -11.22
C VAL A 111 -4.02 -9.16 -11.09
N ALA A 112 -3.49 -9.15 -9.87
CA ALA A 112 -2.08 -8.88 -9.62
C ALA A 112 -1.66 -9.48 -8.27
N PHE A 113 -0.36 -9.70 -8.11
CA PHE A 113 0.23 -10.04 -6.83
C PHE A 113 1.61 -9.40 -6.68
N ILE A 114 1.99 -9.10 -5.44
CA ILE A 114 3.31 -8.56 -5.06
C ILE A 114 3.91 -9.53 -4.05
N ARG A 115 5.12 -10.01 -4.32
CA ARG A 115 5.89 -10.84 -3.38
C ARG A 115 6.88 -9.98 -2.61
N LEU A 116 6.89 -10.16 -1.30
CA LEU A 116 7.67 -9.40 -0.36
C LEU A 116 8.51 -10.33 0.52
N ALA A 117 9.61 -9.79 1.00
CA ALA A 117 10.53 -10.47 1.88
C ALA A 117 9.78 -10.97 3.13
N CYS A 118 10.11 -12.19 3.53
CA CYS A 118 9.43 -12.86 4.63
C CYS A 118 9.70 -12.20 6.00
N ASP A 119 10.78 -11.46 6.13
CA ASP A 119 11.16 -10.71 7.34
C ASP A 119 10.55 -9.31 7.42
N MET A 120 9.70 -8.92 6.46
CA MET A 120 8.91 -7.70 6.53
C MET A 120 8.03 -7.68 7.79
N PRO A 121 8.12 -6.64 8.65
CA PRO A 121 7.24 -6.47 9.79
C PRO A 121 5.77 -6.35 9.36
N LEU A 122 4.85 -6.92 10.16
CA LEU A 122 3.41 -6.81 9.88
C LEU A 122 2.94 -5.35 9.76
N GLU A 123 3.50 -4.45 10.59
CA GLU A 123 3.21 -3.02 10.50
C GLU A 123 3.57 -2.42 9.14
N GLU A 124 4.71 -2.82 8.58
CA GLU A 124 5.13 -2.39 7.24
C GLU A 124 4.18 -2.92 6.16
N LEU A 125 3.75 -4.19 6.28
CA LEU A 125 2.80 -4.79 5.35
C LEU A 125 1.43 -4.06 5.39
N LEU A 126 0.96 -3.74 6.59
CA LEU A 126 -0.26 -2.94 6.78
C LEU A 126 -0.10 -1.51 6.25
N ASN A 127 1.09 -0.91 6.36
CA ASN A 127 1.36 0.41 5.80
C ASN A 127 1.28 0.41 4.27
N VAL A 128 1.78 -0.64 3.59
CA VAL A 128 1.63 -0.78 2.14
C VAL A 128 0.15 -0.92 1.75
N TYR A 129 -0.60 -1.76 2.48
CA TYR A 129 -2.06 -1.88 2.29
C TYR A 129 -2.78 -0.54 2.43
N ASN A 130 -2.53 0.18 3.52
CA ASN A 130 -3.16 1.47 3.80
C ASN A 130 -2.82 2.50 2.74
N ASP A 131 -1.59 2.47 2.21
CA ASP A 131 -1.20 3.36 1.11
C ASP A 131 -1.96 3.03 -0.19
N PHE A 132 -2.22 1.75 -0.52
CA PHE A 132 -3.09 1.40 -1.66
C PHE A 132 -4.55 1.85 -1.46
N VAL A 133 -5.09 1.67 -0.25
CA VAL A 133 -6.45 2.13 0.10
C VAL A 133 -6.53 3.66 -0.02
N LEU A 134 -5.52 4.37 0.50
CA LEU A 134 -5.44 5.83 0.40
C LEU A 134 -5.27 6.29 -1.05
N LEU A 135 -4.44 5.60 -1.85
CA LEU A 135 -4.27 5.89 -3.27
C LEU A 135 -5.60 5.81 -4.02
N LYS A 136 -6.42 4.78 -3.73
CA LYS A 136 -7.78 4.63 -4.28
C LYS A 136 -8.67 5.82 -3.92
N SER A 137 -8.58 6.36 -2.71
CA SER A 137 -9.40 7.51 -2.29
C SER A 137 -9.10 8.80 -3.05
N PHE A 138 -7.90 8.92 -3.64
CA PHE A 138 -7.53 10.04 -4.51
C PHE A 138 -7.94 9.86 -5.97
N CYS A 139 -8.50 8.70 -6.33
CA CYS A 139 -8.92 8.41 -7.69
C CYS A 139 -10.36 8.87 -7.93
N THR A 140 -10.66 9.29 -9.15
CA THR A 140 -12.00 9.66 -9.62
C THR A 140 -12.47 8.67 -10.68
N LYS A 141 -13.68 8.14 -10.52
CA LYS A 141 -14.28 7.27 -11.54
C LYS A 141 -14.72 8.14 -12.71
N GLU A 142 -13.97 8.11 -13.81
CA GLU A 142 -14.39 8.72 -15.06
C GLU A 142 -15.40 7.77 -15.72
N PHE A 143 -16.64 8.23 -15.86
CA PHE A 143 -17.66 7.52 -16.62
C PHE A 143 -17.49 7.96 -18.09
N TYR A 144 -16.80 7.15 -18.88
CA TYR A 144 -16.77 7.28 -20.33
C TYR A 144 -17.84 6.40 -20.97
#